data_AF-A0A1A8V5K6-F1
#
_entry.id   AF-A0A1A8V5K6-F1
#
_cell.length_a   1.000
_cell.length_b   1.000
_cell.length_c   1.000
_cell.angle_alpha   90.00
_cell.angle_beta   90.00
_cell.angle_gamma   90.00
#
_symmetry.space_group_name_H-M   'P 1'
#
loop_
_entity.id
_entity.type
_entity.pdbx_description
1 polymer ?
#
loop_
_entity_poly.entity_id
_entity_poly.type
_entity_poly.pdbx_seq_one_letter_code
_entity_poly.pdbx_strand_id
1 'polypeptide(L)'
;MQPASKLLTLILLIFMGTELTQVLPANPEESWQVYSSAQDSEGRCVCTVVAPQQSMCSRDARTKQLRQLLEKVQNMTQSIQVLDQRTQRDLQYVEKMEVQLRGLETKFRQVEENHKQNMAKQYKAIKAKMEELRPLIPVLEEYKADAKLVLQFKEEVRNLTSVLNELQEEMGAYDYEELHNRVSNLEERLRACMQKLACGKLTGISDPITIKTSGSRFGSWMTDPLAPEGDTRVWYMDGYHNNRFVREYKSMHDFMTSDNFTSHRLPHPWSGTGQVVYNGSIYFNKFQSHVIIKFDFRTSSISKSRQLDNAGFSNAYHYAWGGHSDIDLMVDEGGLWAVYATNQNAGNIVISKLNPNTLQVIKSWTTNHPKRSAGESFMICGTLYVTNGYSGGTKVYYAYSTNSSTYEYIDIAFQNKYSHISMLDYNPRDRALYAWNNGHQVLYNVTLFHVIRSEEL
;
A
#
# COMPACT_ATOMS: atom_id res chain seq x y z
N MET A 1 -21.79 38.77 -77.13
CA MET A 1 -20.98 37.74 -77.81
C MET A 1 -19.81 37.40 -76.89
N GLN A 2 -19.77 36.15 -76.42
CA GLN A 2 -18.68 35.57 -75.63
C GLN A 2 -17.41 35.46 -76.48
N PRO A 3 -16.20 35.60 -75.90
CA PRO A 3 -15.51 34.41 -75.41
C PRO A 3 -14.65 34.69 -74.16
N ALA A 4 -15.16 34.33 -72.98
CA ALA A 4 -14.32 34.15 -71.78
C ALA A 4 -14.64 32.84 -71.04
N SER A 5 -15.59 32.05 -71.55
CA SER A 5 -16.12 30.88 -70.85
C SER A 5 -15.42 29.57 -71.20
N LYS A 6 -14.48 29.53 -72.15
CA LYS A 6 -13.82 28.27 -72.59
C LYS A 6 -12.44 28.02 -71.97
N LEU A 7 -11.81 29.03 -71.35
CA LEU A 7 -10.54 28.82 -70.64
C LEU A 7 -10.76 28.31 -69.19
N LEU A 8 -11.89 28.67 -68.58
CA LEU A 8 -12.22 28.20 -67.22
C LEU A 8 -12.65 26.73 -67.20
N THR A 9 -13.26 26.22 -68.27
CA THR A 9 -13.71 24.82 -68.33
C THR A 9 -12.57 23.84 -68.53
N LEU A 10 -11.47 24.25 -69.18
CA LEU A 10 -10.29 23.38 -69.35
C LEU A 10 -9.45 23.28 -68.07
N ILE A 11 -9.49 24.30 -67.21
CA ILE A 11 -8.84 24.26 -65.89
C ILE A 11 -9.67 23.45 -64.88
N LEU A 12 -11.01 23.45 -64.97
CA LEU A 12 -11.86 22.63 -64.09
C LEU A 12 -11.87 21.13 -64.44
N LEU A 13 -11.60 20.75 -65.69
CA LEU A 13 -11.56 19.32 -66.10
C LEU A 13 -10.24 18.60 -65.76
N ILE A 14 -9.16 19.33 -65.45
CA ILE A 14 -7.93 18.74 -64.92
C ILE A 14 -8.03 18.46 -63.40
N PHE A 15 -9.02 19.06 -62.72
CA PHE A 15 -9.21 18.87 -61.28
C PHE A 15 -10.23 17.78 -60.88
N MET A 16 -10.89 17.11 -61.84
CA MET A 16 -11.85 16.02 -61.54
C MET A 16 -11.43 14.64 -62.07
N GLY A 17 -10.15 14.46 -62.41
CA GLY A 17 -9.66 13.28 -63.11
C GLY A 17 -8.49 12.56 -62.46
N THR A 18 -8.28 12.72 -61.15
CA THR A 18 -7.36 11.88 -60.38
C THR A 18 -7.84 11.83 -58.95
N GLU A 19 -8.59 10.80 -58.57
CA GLU A 19 -8.51 10.31 -57.19
C GLU A 19 -7.12 9.68 -57.02
N LEU A 20 -6.11 10.54 -56.89
CA LEU A 20 -4.97 10.18 -56.06
C LEU A 20 -5.51 10.24 -54.64
N THR A 21 -5.87 9.08 -54.10
CA THR A 21 -5.91 8.88 -52.66
C THR A 21 -4.55 9.31 -52.12
N GLN A 22 -4.46 10.56 -51.64
CA GLN A 22 -3.36 10.98 -50.79
C GLN A 22 -3.47 10.17 -49.51
N VAL A 23 -2.83 9.00 -49.52
CA VAL A 23 -2.43 8.31 -48.30
C VAL A 23 -1.45 9.27 -47.63
N LEU A 24 -1.96 10.03 -46.65
CA LEU A 24 -1.12 10.69 -45.65
C LEU A 24 -0.04 9.69 -45.21
N PRO A 25 1.23 10.09 -45.03
CA PRO A 25 2.23 9.17 -44.52
C PRO A 25 1.81 8.76 -43.11
N ALA A 26 1.15 7.61 -43.01
CA ALA A 26 0.82 6.98 -41.76
C ALA A 26 2.15 6.68 -41.05
N ASN A 27 2.17 6.94 -39.74
CA ASN A 27 3.33 6.74 -38.89
C ASN A 27 3.91 5.32 -39.15
N PRO A 28 5.17 5.17 -39.58
CA PRO A 28 5.73 3.90 -40.05
C PRO A 28 5.86 2.82 -38.95
N GLU A 29 5.51 3.16 -37.70
CA GLU A 29 5.64 2.27 -36.54
C GLU A 29 4.42 1.37 -36.27
N GLU A 30 3.25 1.61 -36.88
CA GLU A 30 2.00 0.93 -36.45
C GLU A 30 1.22 0.17 -37.55
N SER A 31 1.65 0.14 -38.81
CA SER A 31 0.89 -0.53 -39.87
C SER A 31 1.74 -1.22 -40.95
N TRP A 32 1.24 -2.33 -41.50
CA TRP A 32 1.86 -3.06 -42.63
C TRP A 32 1.75 -2.24 -43.91
N GLN A 33 2.88 -1.92 -44.54
CA GLN A 33 2.90 -1.14 -45.78
C GLN A 33 3.18 -2.05 -46.99
N VAL A 34 2.29 -2.02 -47.98
CA VAL A 34 2.51 -2.73 -49.26
C VAL A 34 3.47 -1.91 -50.10
N TYR A 35 4.65 -2.46 -50.37
CA TYR A 35 5.73 -1.78 -51.09
C TYR A 35 5.58 -1.91 -52.61
N SER A 36 5.15 -3.08 -53.08
CA SER A 36 4.84 -3.32 -54.48
C SER A 36 3.86 -4.47 -54.65
N SER A 37 3.05 -4.44 -55.70
CA SER A 37 2.22 -5.57 -56.13
C SER A 37 2.48 -5.87 -57.60
N ALA A 38 2.79 -7.12 -57.91
CA ALA A 38 3.02 -7.60 -59.26
C ALA A 38 2.25 -8.90 -59.50
N GLN A 39 1.89 -9.18 -60.75
CA GLN A 39 1.17 -10.40 -61.11
C GLN A 39 2.14 -11.48 -61.55
N ASP A 40 2.03 -12.70 -61.02
CA ASP A 40 2.87 -13.83 -61.43
C ASP A 40 2.45 -14.37 -62.80
N SER A 41 3.25 -15.28 -63.36
CA SER A 41 3.01 -15.88 -64.67
C SER A 41 1.74 -16.73 -64.76
N GLU A 42 1.08 -17.01 -63.63
CA GLU A 42 -0.20 -17.74 -63.55
C GLU A 42 -1.38 -16.79 -63.30
N GLY A 43 -1.15 -15.47 -63.32
CA GLY A 43 -2.19 -14.46 -63.15
C GLY A 43 -2.56 -14.14 -61.70
N ARG A 44 -1.78 -14.60 -60.71
CA ARG A 44 -2.03 -14.29 -59.29
C ARG A 44 -1.32 -13.01 -58.88
N CYS A 45 -2.00 -12.15 -58.12
CA CYS A 45 -1.38 -10.97 -57.53
C CYS A 45 -0.46 -11.36 -56.37
N VAL A 46 0.81 -10.99 -56.48
CA VAL A 46 1.84 -11.16 -55.46
C VAL A 46 2.22 -9.77 -54.94
N CYS A 47 1.98 -9.55 -53.65
CA CYS A 47 2.30 -8.30 -52.96
C CYS A 47 3.55 -8.47 -52.09
N THR A 48 4.50 -7.55 -52.21
CA THR A 48 5.65 -7.41 -51.32
C THR A 48 5.30 -6.37 -50.27
N VAL A 49 5.29 -6.78 -49.00
CA VAL A 49 4.99 -5.91 -47.86
C VAL A 49 6.25 -5.64 -47.05
N VAL A 50 6.41 -4.41 -46.57
CA VAL A 50 7.36 -4.07 -45.51
C VAL A 50 6.60 -4.20 -44.20
N ALA A 51 7.01 -5.19 -43.40
CA ALA A 51 6.54 -5.30 -42.03
C ALA A 51 7.06 -4.09 -41.24
N PRO A 52 6.23 -3.43 -40.40
CA PRO A 52 6.73 -2.40 -39.48
C PRO A 52 7.86 -3.00 -38.65
N GLN A 53 8.87 -2.21 -38.28
CA GLN A 53 9.95 -2.68 -37.42
C GLN A 53 9.39 -3.07 -36.04
N GLN A 54 8.90 -4.30 -35.93
CA GLN A 54 8.69 -4.94 -34.64
C GLN A 54 10.07 -5.20 -34.07
N SER A 55 10.66 -4.21 -33.40
CA SER A 55 11.85 -4.33 -32.53
C SER A 55 12.63 -5.62 -32.78
N MET A 56 13.24 -5.78 -33.97
CA MET A 56 13.91 -7.04 -34.36
C MET A 56 15.23 -7.24 -33.58
N CYS A 57 15.42 -6.47 -32.51
CA CYS A 57 16.31 -6.72 -31.39
C CYS A 57 15.53 -6.75 -30.05
N SER A 58 14.34 -7.37 -30.01
CA SER A 58 13.48 -7.53 -28.81
C SER A 58 14.21 -8.24 -27.66
N ARG A 59 15.31 -8.95 -27.94
CA ARG A 59 16.24 -9.43 -26.91
C ARG A 59 16.74 -8.27 -26.05
N ASP A 60 17.05 -7.10 -26.61
CA ASP A 60 17.68 -6.01 -25.86
C ASP A 60 16.71 -5.38 -24.83
N ALA A 61 15.44 -5.15 -25.18
CA ALA A 61 14.44 -4.64 -24.23
C ALA A 61 14.10 -5.68 -23.14
N ARG A 62 13.90 -6.96 -23.52
CA ARG A 62 13.65 -8.07 -22.57
C ARG A 62 14.83 -8.28 -21.62
N THR A 63 16.05 -8.28 -22.17
CA THR A 63 17.30 -8.43 -21.40
C THR A 63 17.56 -7.20 -20.53
N LYS A 64 17.19 -5.99 -20.97
CA LYS A 64 17.36 -4.77 -20.16
C LYS A 64 16.44 -4.76 -18.94
N GLN A 65 15.17 -5.12 -19.10
CA GLN A 65 14.24 -5.21 -17.97
C GLN A 65 14.68 -6.30 -16.97
N LEU A 66 15.09 -7.47 -17.47
CA LEU A 66 15.61 -8.56 -16.63
C LEU A 66 16.92 -8.16 -15.91
N ARG A 67 17.85 -7.49 -16.61
CA ARG A 67 19.10 -6.96 -16.01
C ARG A 67 18.81 -5.93 -14.93
N GLN A 68 17.87 -5.02 -15.14
CA GLN A 68 17.45 -4.06 -14.11
C GLN A 68 16.87 -4.79 -12.88
N LEU A 69 16.12 -5.88 -13.09
CA LEU A 69 15.62 -6.68 -11.98
C LEU A 69 16.76 -7.38 -11.22
N LEU A 70 17.72 -7.97 -11.94
CA LEU A 70 18.92 -8.59 -11.36
C LEU A 70 19.71 -7.59 -10.50
N GLU A 71 19.93 -6.37 -11.01
CA GLU A 71 20.60 -5.30 -10.26
C GLU A 71 19.82 -4.92 -8.99
N LYS A 72 18.49 -4.78 -9.07
CA LYS A 72 17.64 -4.47 -7.90
C LYS A 72 17.71 -5.60 -6.85
N VAL A 73 17.65 -6.86 -7.27
CA VAL A 73 17.77 -8.03 -6.38
C VAL A 73 19.15 -8.09 -5.74
N GLN A 74 20.22 -7.78 -6.49
CA GLN A 74 21.58 -7.74 -5.96
C GLN A 74 21.76 -6.63 -4.91
N ASN A 75 21.26 -5.42 -5.17
CA ASN A 75 21.27 -4.32 -4.20
C ASN A 75 20.49 -4.65 -2.92
N MET A 76 19.33 -5.31 -3.06
CA MET A 76 18.55 -5.78 -1.92
C MET A 76 19.28 -6.88 -1.14
N THR A 77 19.94 -7.81 -1.83
CA THR A 77 20.75 -8.87 -1.19
C THR A 77 21.85 -8.27 -0.32
N GLN A 78 22.56 -7.25 -0.82
CA GLN A 78 23.57 -6.53 -0.05
C GLN A 78 22.95 -5.82 1.16
N SER A 79 21.80 -5.17 0.98
CA SER A 79 21.08 -4.46 2.07
C SER A 79 20.66 -5.42 3.19
N ILE A 80 20.16 -6.60 2.83
CA ILE A 80 19.78 -7.66 3.79
C ILE A 80 21.01 -8.26 4.48
N GLN A 81 22.13 -8.43 3.78
CA GLN A 81 23.37 -8.89 4.41
C GLN A 81 23.87 -7.91 5.48
N VAL A 82 23.82 -6.60 5.17
CA VAL A 82 24.17 -5.55 6.15
C VAL A 82 23.21 -5.58 7.33
N LEU A 83 21.91 -5.71 7.08
CA LEU A 83 20.89 -5.80 8.14
C LEU A 83 21.11 -7.04 9.01
N ASP A 84 21.33 -8.20 8.42
CA ASP A 84 21.56 -9.46 9.12
C ASP A 84 22.81 -9.45 9.98
N GLN A 85 23.93 -8.91 9.49
CA GLN A 85 25.14 -8.77 10.29
C GLN A 85 24.91 -7.87 11.52
N ARG A 86 24.07 -6.83 11.37
CA ARG A 86 23.69 -5.94 12.49
C ARG A 86 22.75 -6.65 13.46
N THR A 87 21.70 -7.29 12.95
CA THR A 87 20.74 -8.05 13.76
C THR A 87 21.43 -9.17 14.53
N GLN A 88 22.37 -9.92 13.93
CA GLN A 88 23.13 -10.95 14.63
C GLN A 88 23.98 -10.40 15.77
N ARG A 89 24.61 -9.23 15.55
CA ARG A 89 25.39 -8.55 16.60
C ARG A 89 24.50 -8.18 17.77
N ASP A 90 23.33 -7.59 17.50
CA ASP A 90 22.38 -7.18 18.53
C ASP A 90 21.77 -8.40 19.24
N LEU A 91 21.49 -9.49 18.53
CA LEU A 91 20.93 -10.73 19.08
C LEU A 91 21.87 -11.39 20.11
N GLN A 92 23.18 -11.34 19.88
CA GLN A 92 24.17 -11.91 20.81
C GLN A 92 24.16 -11.20 22.17
N TYR A 93 23.92 -9.89 22.19
CA TYR A 93 23.76 -9.14 23.44
C TYR A 93 22.45 -9.50 24.13
N VAL A 94 21.37 -9.69 23.36
CA VAL A 94 20.05 -10.08 23.86
C VAL A 94 20.04 -11.48 24.45
N GLU A 95 20.58 -12.49 23.75
CA GLU A 95 20.66 -13.87 24.25
C GLU A 95 21.44 -13.95 25.56
N LYS A 96 22.53 -13.18 25.69
CA LYS A 96 23.32 -13.11 26.91
C LYS A 96 22.51 -12.50 28.07
N MET A 97 21.68 -11.49 27.81
CA MET A 97 20.78 -10.91 28.81
C MET A 97 19.60 -11.83 29.16
N GLU A 98 19.03 -12.56 28.20
CA GLU A 98 17.94 -13.52 28.45
C GLU A 98 18.41 -14.67 29.36
N VAL A 99 19.62 -15.20 29.13
CA VAL A 99 20.23 -16.22 29.99
C VAL A 99 20.42 -15.70 31.42
N GLN A 100 20.80 -14.43 31.58
CA GLN A 100 20.91 -13.80 32.89
C GLN A 100 19.55 -13.63 33.58
N LEU A 101 18.51 -13.25 32.82
CA LEU A 101 17.13 -13.12 33.30
C LEU A 101 16.56 -14.47 33.76
N ARG A 102 16.68 -15.53 32.94
CA ARG A 102 16.26 -16.89 33.30
C ARG A 102 17.03 -17.44 34.50
N GLY A 103 18.32 -17.11 34.60
CA GLY A 103 19.15 -17.42 35.76
C GLY A 103 18.71 -16.70 37.04
N LEU A 104 18.17 -15.48 36.91
CA LEU A 104 17.57 -14.74 38.03
C LEU A 104 16.23 -15.34 38.46
N GLU A 105 15.40 -15.74 37.50
CA GLU A 105 14.08 -16.35 37.72
C GLU A 105 14.18 -17.73 38.41
N THR A 106 15.16 -18.56 38.01
CA THR A 106 15.41 -19.84 38.68
C THR A 106 15.94 -19.67 40.11
N LYS A 107 16.82 -18.70 40.35
CA LYS A 107 17.25 -18.33 41.71
C LYS A 107 16.09 -17.82 42.55
N PHE A 108 15.15 -17.09 41.96
CA PHE A 108 13.93 -16.64 42.64
C PHE A 108 13.08 -17.82 43.13
N ARG A 109 12.86 -18.84 42.28
CA ARG A 109 12.11 -20.04 42.66
C ARG A 109 12.75 -20.78 43.85
N GLN A 110 14.07 -20.88 43.86
CA GLN A 110 14.82 -21.47 44.98
C GLN A 110 14.76 -20.61 46.26
N VAL A 111 14.62 -19.29 46.13
CA VAL A 111 14.49 -18.33 47.23
C VAL A 111 13.06 -18.33 47.80
N GLU A 112 12.05 -18.52 46.95
CA GLU A 112 10.65 -18.65 47.34
C GLU A 112 10.38 -19.96 48.11
N GLU A 113 11.09 -21.04 47.75
CA GLU A 113 10.98 -22.35 48.38
C GLU A 113 11.67 -22.45 49.77
N ASN A 114 12.52 -21.48 50.20
CA ASN A 114 13.27 -21.54 51.48
C ASN A 114 13.13 -20.27 52.39
N HIS A 115 12.62 -20.44 53.62
CA HIS A 115 12.33 -19.40 54.66
C HIS A 115 13.57 -18.87 55.43
N LYS A 116 13.61 -17.72 56.14
CA LYS A 116 12.80 -16.47 56.21
C LYS A 116 13.54 -15.23 56.77
N GLN A 117 14.80 -15.28 57.25
CA GLN A 117 15.37 -14.14 58.01
C GLN A 117 16.59 -13.42 57.39
N ASN A 118 17.47 -14.11 56.65
CA ASN A 118 18.55 -13.45 55.86
C ASN A 118 18.10 -13.03 54.44
N MET A 119 16.89 -13.45 54.05
CA MET A 119 16.39 -13.45 52.68
C MET A 119 15.69 -12.15 52.28
N ALA A 120 15.20 -11.35 53.22
CA ALA A 120 14.39 -10.15 52.89
C ALA A 120 15.21 -9.06 52.18
N LYS A 121 16.48 -8.86 52.56
CA LYS A 121 17.38 -7.92 51.87
C LYS A 121 17.78 -8.42 50.48
N GLN A 122 18.12 -9.71 50.34
CA GLN A 122 18.43 -10.32 49.04
C GLN A 122 17.21 -10.34 48.12
N TYR A 123 16.03 -10.70 48.64
CA TYR A 123 14.76 -10.64 47.93
C TYR A 123 14.42 -9.22 47.49
N LYS A 124 14.62 -8.20 48.36
CA LYS A 124 14.38 -6.80 48.00
C LYS A 124 15.35 -6.30 46.92
N ALA A 125 16.62 -6.69 46.97
CA ALA A 125 17.61 -6.35 45.95
C ALA A 125 17.31 -7.04 44.60
N ILE A 126 16.93 -8.32 44.62
CA ILE A 126 16.54 -9.07 43.41
C ILE A 126 15.23 -8.54 42.83
N LYS A 127 14.23 -8.25 43.67
CA LYS A 127 12.97 -7.62 43.25
C LYS A 127 13.19 -6.25 42.64
N ALA A 128 14.07 -5.42 43.22
CA ALA A 128 14.44 -4.13 42.63
C ALA A 128 15.12 -4.29 41.26
N LYS A 129 16.06 -5.23 41.14
CA LYS A 129 16.68 -5.60 39.85
C LYS A 129 15.66 -6.10 38.82
N MET A 130 14.64 -6.83 39.24
CA MET A 130 13.60 -7.34 38.35
C MET A 130 12.63 -6.25 37.90
N GLU A 131 12.27 -5.31 38.78
CA GLU A 131 11.53 -4.09 38.39
C GLU A 131 12.37 -3.20 37.45
N GLU A 132 13.70 -3.15 37.59
CA GLU A 132 14.60 -2.50 36.62
C GLU A 132 14.59 -3.22 35.26
N LEU A 133 14.53 -4.56 35.24
CA LEU A 133 14.62 -5.34 34.00
C LEU A 133 13.27 -5.57 33.31
N ARG A 134 12.14 -5.46 34.02
CA ARG A 134 10.80 -5.69 33.48
C ARG A 134 10.48 -4.82 32.25
N PRO A 135 10.85 -3.52 32.19
CA PRO A 135 10.66 -2.69 31.00
C PRO A 135 11.49 -3.12 29.78
N LEU A 136 12.53 -3.95 29.96
CA LEU A 136 13.34 -4.45 28.85
C LEU A 136 12.67 -5.64 28.14
N ILE A 137 11.76 -6.37 28.78
CA ILE A 137 11.10 -7.55 28.19
C ILE A 137 10.35 -7.20 26.89
N PRO A 138 9.50 -6.16 26.81
CA PRO A 138 8.84 -5.78 25.56
C PRO A 138 9.82 -5.43 24.45
N VAL A 139 10.94 -4.77 24.80
CA VAL A 139 12.01 -4.42 23.85
C VAL A 139 12.67 -5.69 23.30
N LEU A 140 12.93 -6.69 24.15
CA LEU A 140 13.50 -7.97 23.72
C LEU A 140 12.56 -8.76 22.80
N GLU A 141 11.25 -8.77 23.09
CA GLU A 141 10.26 -9.42 22.24
C GLU A 141 10.14 -8.71 20.87
N GLU A 142 10.28 -7.39 20.83
CA GLU A 142 10.37 -6.62 19.58
C GLU A 142 11.61 -7.04 18.76
N TYR A 143 12.80 -7.05 19.37
CA TYR A 143 14.03 -7.52 18.70
C TYR A 143 13.91 -8.95 18.15
N LYS A 144 13.28 -9.85 18.90
CA LYS A 144 13.06 -11.22 18.48
C LYS A 144 12.10 -11.31 17.29
N ALA A 145 11.06 -10.49 17.27
CA ALA A 145 10.15 -10.39 16.14
C ALA A 145 10.87 -9.87 14.88
N ASP A 146 11.70 -8.83 15.04
CA ASP A 146 12.50 -8.26 13.96
C ASP A 146 13.49 -9.27 13.39
N ALA A 147 14.19 -10.03 14.24
CA ALA A 147 15.11 -11.07 13.81
C ALA A 147 14.42 -12.18 12.99
N LYS A 148 13.22 -12.57 13.42
CA LYS A 148 12.40 -13.52 12.65
C LYS A 148 11.99 -12.96 11.29
N LEU A 149 11.67 -11.67 11.23
CA LEU A 149 11.33 -10.98 9.98
C LEU A 149 12.53 -10.94 9.02
N VAL A 150 13.73 -10.66 9.52
CA VAL A 150 14.97 -10.68 8.71
C VAL A 150 15.23 -12.07 8.10
N LEU A 151 15.02 -13.15 8.88
CA LEU A 151 15.13 -14.51 8.35
C LEU A 151 14.13 -14.80 7.22
N GLN A 152 12.89 -14.31 7.35
CA GLN A 152 11.89 -14.44 6.30
C GLN A 152 12.30 -13.69 5.04
N PHE A 153 12.84 -12.47 5.16
CA PHE A 153 13.35 -11.74 4.00
C PHE A 153 14.49 -12.47 3.31
N LYS A 154 15.43 -13.04 4.05
CA LYS A 154 16.52 -13.84 3.45
C LYS A 154 15.99 -15.00 2.61
N GLU A 155 14.98 -15.71 3.10
CA GLU A 155 14.35 -16.81 2.38
C GLU A 155 13.62 -16.31 1.12
N GLU A 156 12.87 -15.21 1.23
CA GLU A 156 12.13 -14.62 0.12
C GLU A 156 13.08 -14.11 -0.98
N VAL A 157 14.20 -13.49 -0.62
CA VAL A 157 15.22 -13.03 -1.58
C VAL A 157 15.95 -14.19 -2.23
N ARG A 158 16.25 -15.27 -1.48
CA ARG A 158 16.82 -16.50 -2.06
C ARG A 158 15.85 -17.13 -3.06
N ASN A 159 14.56 -17.17 -2.73
CA ASN A 159 13.52 -17.66 -3.64
C ASN A 159 13.43 -16.80 -4.91
N LEU A 160 13.38 -15.47 -4.77
CA LEU A 160 13.37 -14.54 -5.90
C LEU A 160 14.60 -14.72 -6.80
N THR A 161 15.77 -14.89 -6.20
CA THR A 161 17.03 -15.15 -6.94
C THR A 161 16.96 -16.46 -7.72
N SER A 162 16.42 -17.53 -7.14
CA SER A 162 16.24 -18.82 -7.83
C SER A 162 15.32 -18.69 -9.04
N VAL A 163 14.12 -18.10 -8.85
CA VAL A 163 13.14 -17.93 -9.93
C VAL A 163 13.69 -17.04 -11.04
N LEU A 164 14.46 -16.02 -10.69
CA LEU A 164 15.07 -15.11 -11.66
C LEU A 164 16.16 -15.79 -12.50
N ASN A 165 16.97 -16.67 -11.89
CA ASN A 165 17.96 -17.46 -12.60
C ASN A 165 17.31 -18.47 -13.54
N GLU A 166 16.26 -19.17 -13.10
CA GLU A 166 15.46 -20.08 -13.94
C GLU A 166 14.87 -19.33 -15.15
N LEU A 167 14.28 -18.15 -14.92
CA LEU A 167 13.78 -17.30 -16.01
C LEU A 167 14.88 -16.84 -16.96
N GLN A 168 16.09 -16.59 -16.48
CA GLN A 168 17.22 -16.20 -17.31
C GLN A 168 17.71 -17.35 -18.19
N GLU A 169 17.69 -18.58 -17.69
CA GLU A 169 18.07 -19.79 -18.44
C GLU A 169 17.00 -20.17 -19.48
N GLU A 170 15.72 -19.99 -19.16
CA GLU A 170 14.58 -20.38 -20.00
C GLU A 170 14.00 -19.24 -20.85
N MET A 171 14.65 -18.07 -20.94
CA MET A 171 14.13 -16.90 -21.68
C MET A 171 13.70 -17.19 -23.13
N GLY A 172 14.32 -18.18 -23.77
CA GLY A 172 14.02 -18.58 -25.15
C GLY A 172 12.78 -19.47 -25.30
N ALA A 173 12.26 -20.03 -24.21
CA ALA A 173 11.10 -20.93 -24.20
C ALA A 173 9.76 -20.21 -24.04
N TYR A 174 9.78 -18.95 -23.59
CA TYR A 174 8.58 -18.15 -23.30
C TYR A 174 8.26 -17.17 -24.43
N ASP A 175 6.96 -17.01 -24.71
CA ASP A 175 6.50 -15.91 -25.53
C ASP A 175 6.62 -14.56 -24.78
N TYR A 176 6.42 -13.45 -25.50
CA TYR A 176 6.60 -12.11 -24.93
C TYR A 176 5.61 -11.80 -23.80
N GLU A 177 4.36 -12.24 -23.94
CA GLU A 177 3.28 -11.91 -23.01
C GLU A 177 3.43 -12.69 -21.70
N GLU A 178 3.77 -13.98 -21.80
CA GLU A 178 4.08 -14.81 -20.63
C GLU A 178 5.30 -14.28 -19.88
N LEU A 179 6.38 -13.95 -20.59
CA LEU A 179 7.59 -13.40 -19.96
C LEU A 179 7.31 -12.06 -19.28
N HIS A 180 6.56 -11.17 -19.93
CA HIS A 180 6.20 -9.87 -19.36
C HIS A 180 5.37 -10.02 -18.07
N ASN A 181 4.38 -10.91 -18.07
CA ASN A 181 3.56 -11.20 -16.89
C ASN A 181 4.40 -11.76 -15.72
N ARG A 182 5.34 -12.68 -16.01
CA ARG A 182 6.23 -13.25 -15.00
C ARG A 182 7.20 -12.21 -14.42
N VAL A 183 7.79 -11.36 -15.26
CA VAL A 183 8.67 -10.27 -14.83
C VAL A 183 7.91 -9.25 -13.99
N SER A 184 6.71 -8.84 -14.42
CA SER A 184 5.86 -7.92 -13.67
C SER A 184 5.49 -8.48 -12.29
N ASN A 185 5.21 -9.79 -12.19
CA ASN A 185 4.94 -10.44 -10.90
C ASN A 185 6.17 -10.41 -9.97
N LEU A 186 7.37 -10.66 -10.51
CA LEU A 186 8.60 -10.57 -9.74
C LEU A 186 8.91 -9.14 -9.29
N GLU A 187 8.67 -8.13 -10.14
CA GLU A 187 8.80 -6.72 -9.77
C GLU A 187 7.87 -6.34 -8.61
N GLU A 188 6.63 -6.82 -8.62
CA GLU A 188 5.67 -6.58 -7.54
C GLU A 188 6.12 -7.24 -6.23
N ARG A 189 6.55 -8.51 -6.28
CA ARG A 189 7.10 -9.23 -5.12
C ARG A 189 8.34 -8.53 -4.55
N LEU A 190 9.25 -8.09 -5.43
CA LEU A 190 10.46 -7.36 -5.06
C LEU A 190 10.13 -6.02 -4.40
N ARG A 191 9.18 -5.26 -4.96
CA ARG A 191 8.71 -3.99 -4.38
C ARG A 191 8.10 -4.20 -3.00
N ALA A 192 7.25 -5.21 -2.84
CA ALA A 192 6.67 -5.56 -1.54
C ALA A 192 7.74 -5.96 -0.51
N CYS A 193 8.75 -6.74 -0.92
CA CYS A 193 9.87 -7.10 -0.05
C CYS A 193 10.67 -5.86 0.39
N MET A 194 11.00 -4.97 -0.54
CA MET A 194 11.71 -3.71 -0.26
C MET A 194 10.93 -2.79 0.67
N GLN A 195 9.62 -2.66 0.48
CA GLN A 195 8.77 -1.86 1.38
C GLN A 195 8.81 -2.37 2.81
N LYS A 196 8.69 -3.69 3.00
CA LYS A 196 8.77 -4.30 4.33
C LYS A 196 10.17 -4.24 4.93
N LEU A 197 11.24 -4.30 4.11
CA LEU A 197 12.61 -4.12 4.59
C LEU A 197 12.83 -2.68 5.08
N ALA A 198 12.19 -1.74 4.39
CA ALA A 198 12.23 -0.33 4.69
C ALA A 198 11.16 0.10 5.74
N CYS A 199 10.65 -0.86 6.54
CA CYS A 199 9.76 -0.61 7.68
C CYS A 199 10.46 -0.12 8.94
N GLY A 200 9.78 0.73 9.71
CA GLY A 200 10.26 1.25 10.97
C GLY A 200 9.18 1.86 11.83
N LYS A 201 9.54 2.27 13.05
CA LYS A 201 8.65 2.93 14.00
C LYS A 201 8.43 4.38 13.61
N LEU A 202 7.19 4.87 13.66
CA LEU A 202 6.89 6.27 13.36
C LEU A 202 7.58 7.18 14.38
N THR A 203 8.29 8.20 13.90
CA THR A 203 8.99 9.19 14.76
C THR A 203 8.63 10.62 14.44
N GLY A 204 8.11 10.90 13.25
CA GLY A 204 7.72 12.25 12.85
C GLY A 204 6.67 12.26 11.76
N ILE A 205 5.87 13.32 11.75
CA ILE A 205 4.88 13.64 10.73
C ILE A 205 5.19 15.08 10.29
N SER A 206 5.32 15.31 8.98
CA SER A 206 5.65 16.63 8.44
C SER A 206 4.51 17.64 8.59
N ASP A 207 4.75 18.88 8.19
CA ASP A 207 3.69 19.84 7.99
C ASP A 207 2.73 19.40 6.85
N PRO A 208 1.44 19.77 6.93
CA PRO A 208 0.40 19.44 5.96
C PRO A 208 0.58 20.13 4.61
N ILE A 209 0.55 19.35 3.54
CA ILE A 209 0.52 19.83 2.16
C ILE A 209 -0.92 19.76 1.64
N THR A 210 -1.52 20.91 1.33
CA THR A 210 -2.86 20.96 0.75
C THR A 210 -2.80 20.63 -0.73
N ILE A 211 -3.44 19.52 -1.13
CA ILE A 211 -3.46 19.04 -2.51
C ILE A 211 -4.65 19.60 -3.28
N LYS A 212 -5.85 19.56 -2.68
CA LYS A 212 -7.08 20.09 -3.28
C LYS A 212 -8.01 20.64 -2.20
N THR A 213 -8.81 21.64 -2.57
CA THR A 213 -9.95 22.12 -1.75
C THR A 213 -11.22 21.77 -2.50
N SER A 214 -11.90 20.70 -2.07
CA SER A 214 -13.10 20.23 -2.76
C SER A 214 -13.93 19.29 -1.88
N GLY A 215 -15.22 19.20 -2.18
CA GLY A 215 -16.15 18.31 -1.51
C GLY A 215 -16.82 18.89 -0.28
N SER A 216 -17.56 18.03 0.40
CA SER A 216 -18.19 18.35 1.67
C SER A 216 -17.18 18.35 2.81
N ARG A 217 -17.67 18.61 4.03
CA ARG A 217 -16.84 18.61 5.24
C ARG A 217 -16.13 17.28 5.50
N PHE A 218 -16.70 16.17 5.02
CA PHE A 218 -16.23 14.81 5.31
C PHE A 218 -16.07 14.03 4.01
N GLY A 219 -15.14 13.09 4.00
CA GLY A 219 -14.91 12.22 2.87
C GLY A 219 -13.59 11.48 3.02
N SER A 220 -13.20 10.77 1.97
CA SER A 220 -11.92 10.08 1.88
C SER A 220 -11.37 10.21 0.47
N TRP A 221 -10.05 10.12 0.35
CA TRP A 221 -9.35 10.14 -0.92
C TRP A 221 -8.05 9.36 -0.79
N MET A 222 -7.63 8.71 -1.86
CA MET A 222 -6.50 7.78 -1.83
C MET A 222 -5.99 7.46 -3.24
N THR A 223 -4.81 6.88 -3.31
CA THR A 223 -4.28 6.19 -4.49
C THR A 223 -4.12 4.71 -4.18
N ASP A 224 -4.01 3.88 -5.21
CA ASP A 224 -3.78 2.45 -5.01
C ASP A 224 -2.28 2.18 -4.79
N PRO A 225 -1.86 1.69 -3.61
CA PRO A 225 -0.45 1.41 -3.34
C PRO A 225 0.12 0.29 -4.21
N LEU A 226 -0.71 -0.51 -4.88
CA LEU A 226 -0.29 -1.57 -5.82
C LEU A 226 -0.51 -1.22 -7.30
N ALA A 227 -0.86 0.04 -7.62
CA ALA A 227 -1.00 0.50 -9.01
C ALA A 227 0.26 0.17 -9.87
N PRO A 228 0.12 -0.23 -11.14
CA PRO A 228 1.26 -0.40 -12.03
C PRO A 228 2.10 0.88 -12.17
N GLU A 229 3.32 0.75 -12.71
CA GLU A 229 4.15 1.93 -12.98
C GLU A 229 3.46 2.85 -14.01
N GLY A 230 3.49 4.16 -13.77
CA GLY A 230 2.79 5.17 -14.57
C GLY A 230 1.32 5.38 -14.19
N ASP A 231 0.71 4.47 -13.45
CA ASP A 231 -0.65 4.65 -12.93
C ASP A 231 -0.63 5.49 -11.65
N THR A 232 -1.12 6.73 -11.76
CA THR A 232 -1.17 7.73 -10.68
C THR A 232 -2.60 8.17 -10.38
N ARG A 233 -3.57 7.30 -10.68
CA ARG A 233 -4.99 7.59 -10.49
C ARG A 233 -5.33 7.89 -9.03
N VAL A 234 -6.22 8.84 -8.85
CA VAL A 234 -6.73 9.25 -7.53
C VAL A 234 -8.19 8.88 -7.41
N TRP A 235 -8.54 8.20 -6.33
CA TRP A 235 -9.90 7.82 -5.98
C TRP A 235 -10.43 8.74 -4.88
N TYR A 236 -11.66 9.19 -5.04
CA TYR A 236 -12.25 10.23 -4.21
C TYR A 236 -13.70 9.90 -3.87
N MET A 237 -14.03 9.92 -2.58
CA MET A 237 -15.34 9.58 -2.03
C MET A 237 -15.82 10.71 -1.12
N ASP A 238 -16.79 11.49 -1.61
CA ASP A 238 -17.36 12.62 -0.86
C ASP A 238 -18.46 12.16 0.10
N GLY A 239 -18.39 12.61 1.35
CA GLY A 239 -19.34 12.29 2.40
C GLY A 239 -19.15 10.90 3.01
N TYR A 240 -19.79 10.70 4.16
CA TYR A 240 -19.72 9.45 4.93
C TYR A 240 -21.02 8.63 4.90
N HIS A 241 -22.09 9.15 4.27
CA HIS A 241 -23.44 8.63 4.45
C HIS A 241 -24.25 8.61 3.15
N ASN A 242 -24.73 7.42 2.78
CA ASN A 242 -25.66 7.19 1.67
C ASN A 242 -25.20 7.69 0.29
N ASN A 243 -23.92 8.00 0.12
CA ASN A 243 -23.30 8.19 -1.19
C ASN A 243 -22.79 6.83 -1.73
N ARG A 244 -22.80 6.69 -3.05
CA ARG A 244 -22.38 5.48 -3.78
C ARG A 244 -21.60 5.80 -5.06
N PHE A 245 -21.17 7.05 -5.24
CA PHE A 245 -20.43 7.49 -6.41
C PHE A 245 -18.98 7.76 -6.03
N VAL A 246 -18.07 6.94 -6.54
CA VAL A 246 -16.63 7.11 -6.39
C VAL A 246 -16.12 7.86 -7.61
N ARG A 247 -15.38 8.96 -7.40
CA ARG A 247 -14.72 9.70 -8.49
C ARG A 247 -13.32 9.15 -8.70
N GLU A 248 -12.94 8.96 -9.97
CA GLU A 248 -11.61 8.58 -10.41
C GLU A 248 -11.03 9.73 -11.23
N TYR A 249 -9.89 10.24 -10.80
CA TYR A 249 -9.09 11.20 -11.55
C TYR A 249 -7.92 10.44 -12.18
N LYS A 250 -7.59 10.78 -13.42
CA LYS A 250 -6.58 10.08 -14.22
C LYS A 250 -5.17 10.17 -13.62
N SER A 251 -4.85 11.27 -12.93
CA SER A 251 -3.56 11.49 -12.29
C SER A 251 -3.69 12.43 -11.08
N MET A 252 -2.66 12.48 -10.24
CA MET A 252 -2.55 13.48 -9.17
C MET A 252 -2.58 14.92 -9.72
N HIS A 253 -1.96 15.15 -10.89
CA HIS A 253 -1.98 16.46 -11.54
C HIS A 253 -3.40 16.88 -11.95
N ASP A 254 -4.14 15.96 -12.57
CA ASP A 254 -5.53 16.23 -12.97
C ASP A 254 -6.43 16.45 -11.75
N PHE A 255 -6.19 15.72 -10.67
CA PHE A 255 -6.90 15.94 -9.40
C PHE A 255 -6.67 17.35 -8.85
N MET A 256 -5.42 17.82 -8.84
CA MET A 256 -5.06 19.14 -8.31
C MET A 256 -5.60 20.29 -9.16
N THR A 257 -5.55 20.16 -10.49
CA THR A 257 -5.73 21.30 -11.41
C THR A 257 -7.09 21.33 -12.11
N SER A 258 -7.81 20.21 -12.14
CA SER A 258 -9.06 20.08 -12.87
C SER A 258 -10.18 19.48 -12.02
N ASP A 259 -11.40 19.53 -12.57
CA ASP A 259 -12.56 18.80 -12.05
C ASP A 259 -13.01 17.69 -13.02
N ASN A 260 -12.10 17.25 -13.91
CA ASN A 260 -12.37 16.16 -14.85
C ASN A 260 -12.17 14.83 -14.14
N PHE A 261 -13.26 14.08 -13.95
CA PHE A 261 -13.25 12.75 -13.34
C PHE A 261 -14.22 11.80 -14.04
N THR A 262 -13.93 10.51 -13.96
CA THR A 262 -14.87 9.42 -14.23
C THR A 262 -15.61 9.06 -12.93
N SER A 263 -16.89 8.72 -13.02
CA SER A 263 -17.70 8.40 -11.85
C SER A 263 -18.13 6.93 -11.86
N HIS A 264 -17.73 6.19 -10.84
CA HIS A 264 -18.08 4.79 -10.63
C HIS A 264 -19.24 4.68 -9.66
N ARG A 265 -20.33 4.04 -10.07
CA ARG A 265 -21.51 3.84 -9.22
C ARG A 265 -21.44 2.48 -8.52
N LEU A 266 -21.21 2.48 -7.21
CA LEU A 266 -21.23 1.28 -6.40
C LEU A 266 -22.66 0.71 -6.27
N PRO A 267 -22.82 -0.63 -6.20
CA PRO A 267 -24.13 -1.27 -6.03
C PRO A 267 -24.80 -0.95 -4.68
N HIS A 268 -23.99 -0.65 -3.67
CA HIS A 268 -24.45 -0.26 -2.33
C HIS A 268 -23.75 1.02 -1.89
N PRO A 269 -24.42 1.89 -1.10
CA PRO A 269 -23.75 3.01 -0.45
C PRO A 269 -22.77 2.52 0.61
N TRP A 270 -21.82 3.38 0.96
CA TRP A 270 -20.88 3.15 2.06
C TRP A 270 -21.35 3.77 3.39
N SER A 271 -20.76 3.30 4.48
CA SER A 271 -20.75 3.96 5.80
C SER A 271 -19.34 4.50 6.08
N GLY A 272 -19.24 5.68 6.69
CA GLY A 272 -17.96 6.21 7.14
C GLY A 272 -17.05 6.66 6.01
N THR A 273 -15.78 6.80 6.35
CA THR A 273 -14.70 7.27 5.48
C THR A 273 -13.51 6.30 5.41
N GLY A 274 -13.69 5.09 5.95
CA GLY A 274 -12.65 4.04 6.02
C GLY A 274 -12.68 3.09 4.82
N GLN A 275 -12.81 3.64 3.61
CA GLN A 275 -12.64 2.87 2.37
C GLN A 275 -11.16 2.78 2.02
N VAL A 276 -10.76 1.73 1.31
CA VAL A 276 -9.41 1.65 0.72
C VAL A 276 -9.47 1.11 -0.70
N VAL A 277 -8.66 1.66 -1.60
CA VAL A 277 -8.41 1.06 -2.92
C VAL A 277 -7.12 0.26 -2.85
N TYR A 278 -7.19 -1.01 -3.21
CA TYR A 278 -6.08 -1.93 -3.15
C TYR A 278 -6.13 -2.94 -4.30
N ASN A 279 -5.11 -2.93 -5.15
CA ASN A 279 -4.97 -3.79 -6.32
C ASN A 279 -6.19 -3.76 -7.26
N GLY A 280 -6.56 -2.57 -7.70
CA GLY A 280 -7.64 -2.32 -8.67
C GLY A 280 -9.06 -2.51 -8.13
N SER A 281 -9.21 -2.80 -6.83
CA SER A 281 -10.51 -2.97 -6.17
C SER A 281 -10.69 -1.97 -5.02
N ILE A 282 -11.90 -1.47 -4.83
CA ILE A 282 -12.29 -0.74 -3.63
C ILE A 282 -12.87 -1.69 -2.58
N TYR A 283 -12.44 -1.51 -1.35
CA TYR A 283 -12.94 -2.17 -0.16
C TYR A 283 -13.67 -1.13 0.69
N PHE A 284 -14.92 -1.41 1.04
CA PHE A 284 -15.72 -0.47 1.82
C PHE A 284 -16.71 -1.17 2.74
N ASN A 285 -17.09 -0.49 3.83
CA ASN A 285 -18.18 -0.94 4.69
C ASN A 285 -19.53 -0.58 4.05
N LYS A 286 -20.37 -1.61 3.83
CA LYS A 286 -21.73 -1.43 3.32
C LYS A 286 -22.59 -0.65 4.33
N PHE A 287 -23.33 0.32 3.81
CA PHE A 287 -24.23 1.18 4.56
C PHE A 287 -25.07 0.44 5.63
N GLN A 288 -25.05 0.94 6.86
CA GLN A 288 -25.80 0.42 8.02
C GLN A 288 -25.61 -1.09 8.27
N SER A 289 -24.40 -1.60 8.05
CA SER A 289 -24.09 -3.00 8.31
C SER A 289 -22.63 -3.14 8.75
N HIS A 290 -22.27 -4.34 9.19
CA HIS A 290 -20.89 -4.73 9.45
C HIS A 290 -20.35 -5.63 8.33
N VAL A 291 -20.82 -5.41 7.10
CA VAL A 291 -20.39 -6.15 5.91
C VAL A 291 -19.34 -5.34 5.15
N ILE A 292 -18.21 -5.98 4.84
CA ILE A 292 -17.16 -5.47 3.97
C ILE A 292 -17.46 -5.97 2.55
N ILE A 293 -17.40 -5.06 1.58
CA ILE A 293 -17.54 -5.36 0.16
C ILE A 293 -16.23 -5.04 -0.56
N LYS A 294 -15.77 -5.98 -1.38
CA LYS A 294 -14.76 -5.80 -2.42
C LYS A 294 -15.47 -5.60 -3.76
N PHE A 295 -15.31 -4.43 -4.36
CA PHE A 295 -15.80 -4.10 -5.69
C PHE A 295 -14.61 -3.87 -6.63
N ASP A 296 -14.61 -4.55 -7.76
CA ASP A 296 -13.54 -4.45 -8.75
C ASP A 296 -13.94 -3.43 -9.83
N PHE A 297 -13.10 -2.41 -10.02
CA PHE A 297 -13.40 -1.31 -10.94
C PHE A 297 -13.38 -1.74 -12.40
N ARG A 298 -12.52 -2.71 -12.76
CA ARG A 298 -12.36 -3.19 -14.14
C ARG A 298 -13.61 -3.93 -14.63
N THR A 299 -14.15 -4.81 -13.81
CA THR A 299 -15.37 -5.58 -14.09
C THR A 299 -16.64 -4.86 -13.66
N SER A 300 -16.52 -3.77 -12.90
CA SER A 300 -17.63 -3.01 -12.33
C SER A 300 -18.61 -3.88 -11.53
N SER A 301 -18.07 -4.84 -10.77
CA SER A 301 -18.87 -5.85 -10.07
C SER A 301 -18.38 -6.14 -8.66
N ILE A 302 -19.25 -6.68 -7.80
CA ILE A 302 -18.87 -7.15 -6.47
C ILE A 302 -18.12 -8.47 -6.63
N SER A 303 -16.81 -8.44 -6.43
CA SER A 303 -15.99 -9.66 -6.44
C SER A 303 -16.18 -10.46 -5.16
N LYS A 304 -16.32 -9.78 -4.01
CA LYS A 304 -16.54 -10.45 -2.73
C LYS A 304 -17.31 -9.57 -1.73
N SER A 305 -18.05 -10.23 -0.86
CA SER A 305 -18.70 -9.61 0.29
C SER A 305 -18.58 -10.55 1.48
N ARG A 306 -18.32 -10.01 2.67
CA ARG A 306 -18.21 -10.78 3.91
C ARG A 306 -18.56 -9.94 5.12
N GLN A 307 -19.23 -10.57 6.07
CA GLN A 307 -19.53 -9.98 7.38
C GLN A 307 -18.29 -9.99 8.27
N LEU A 308 -18.05 -8.88 8.97
CA LEU A 308 -17.04 -8.77 10.01
C LEU A 308 -17.68 -9.15 11.35
N ASP A 309 -17.23 -10.27 11.91
CA ASP A 309 -17.90 -10.89 13.06
C ASP A 309 -17.83 -9.98 14.29
N ASN A 310 -18.99 -9.79 14.94
CA ASN A 310 -19.18 -9.00 16.16
C ASN A 310 -18.79 -7.51 16.08
N ALA A 311 -18.45 -6.99 14.88
CA ALA A 311 -18.14 -5.59 14.71
C ALA A 311 -19.39 -4.73 14.94
N GLY A 312 -19.27 -3.70 15.77
CA GLY A 312 -20.30 -2.68 15.86
C GLY A 312 -20.38 -1.87 14.57
N PHE A 313 -21.55 -1.31 14.29
CA PHE A 313 -21.85 -0.53 13.10
C PHE A 313 -22.98 0.46 13.41
N SER A 314 -23.26 1.37 12.48
CA SER A 314 -24.32 2.38 12.61
C SER A 314 -24.11 3.32 13.81
N ASN A 315 -22.90 3.90 13.92
CA ASN A 315 -22.48 4.77 15.02
C ASN A 315 -22.42 4.09 16.40
N ALA A 316 -22.32 2.76 16.48
CA ALA A 316 -22.10 2.09 17.76
C ALA A 316 -20.69 2.35 18.33
N TYR A 317 -19.66 2.22 17.49
CA TYR A 317 -18.25 2.37 17.82
C TYR A 317 -17.50 3.23 16.80
N HIS A 318 -18.07 4.38 16.46
CA HIS A 318 -17.43 5.42 15.65
C HIS A 318 -16.14 5.94 16.30
N TYR A 319 -15.26 6.55 15.49
CA TYR A 319 -14.22 7.46 16.01
C TYR A 319 -14.85 8.69 16.66
N ALA A 320 -14.06 9.47 17.40
CA ALA A 320 -14.53 10.61 18.19
C ALA A 320 -15.31 11.67 17.38
N TRP A 321 -15.11 11.76 16.06
CA TRP A 321 -15.84 12.69 15.18
C TRP A 321 -17.21 12.18 14.72
N GLY A 322 -17.53 10.89 14.92
CA GLY A 322 -18.81 10.30 14.51
C GLY A 322 -18.84 9.78 13.07
N GLY A 323 -19.95 10.03 12.37
CA GLY A 323 -20.06 9.81 10.92
C GLY A 323 -20.00 8.36 10.44
N HIS A 324 -20.48 7.41 11.21
CA HIS A 324 -20.54 5.98 10.87
C HIS A 324 -19.15 5.37 10.58
N SER A 325 -18.11 5.92 11.21
CA SER A 325 -16.72 5.48 11.12
C SER A 325 -16.45 4.23 11.99
N ASP A 326 -17.41 3.31 12.09
CA ASP A 326 -17.32 2.16 12.99
C ASP A 326 -16.27 1.14 12.53
N ILE A 327 -16.19 0.92 11.21
CA ILE A 327 -15.28 -0.01 10.55
C ILE A 327 -14.41 0.79 9.60
N ASP A 328 -13.11 0.64 9.78
CA ASP A 328 -12.09 1.38 9.06
C ASP A 328 -11.12 0.41 8.38
N LEU A 329 -11.02 0.49 7.06
CA LEU A 329 -10.21 -0.42 6.25
C LEU A 329 -8.98 0.32 5.77
N MET A 330 -7.81 -0.28 5.98
CA MET A 330 -6.53 0.36 5.72
C MET A 330 -5.53 -0.64 5.16
N VAL A 331 -4.50 -0.12 4.50
CA VAL A 331 -3.43 -0.90 3.89
C VAL A 331 -2.08 -0.40 4.38
N ASP A 332 -1.20 -1.35 4.69
CA ASP A 332 0.21 -1.10 4.96
C ASP A 332 1.09 -2.09 4.18
N GLU A 333 2.39 -2.14 4.48
CA GLU A 333 3.35 -3.06 3.88
C GLU A 333 3.02 -4.56 4.14
N GLY A 334 2.21 -4.83 5.16
CA GLY A 334 1.71 -6.13 5.55
C GLY A 334 0.42 -6.56 4.84
N GLY A 335 -0.27 -5.65 4.12
CA GLY A 335 -1.47 -5.93 3.34
C GLY A 335 -2.73 -5.22 3.87
N LEU A 336 -3.88 -5.88 3.75
CA LEU A 336 -5.20 -5.31 4.09
C LEU A 336 -5.58 -5.58 5.55
N TRP A 337 -6.05 -4.53 6.24
CA TRP A 337 -6.48 -4.57 7.63
C TRP A 337 -7.88 -3.99 7.80
N ALA A 338 -8.56 -4.41 8.87
CA ALA A 338 -9.78 -3.79 9.37
C ALA A 338 -9.58 -3.39 10.84
N VAL A 339 -9.91 -2.14 11.15
CA VAL A 339 -9.92 -1.56 12.48
C VAL A 339 -11.36 -1.24 12.86
N TYR A 340 -11.83 -1.83 13.96
CA TYR A 340 -13.21 -1.73 14.41
C TYR A 340 -13.26 -1.91 15.92
N ALA A 341 -14.44 -2.01 16.52
CA ALA A 341 -14.57 -2.42 17.90
C ALA A 341 -15.76 -3.36 18.08
N THR A 342 -15.74 -4.11 19.18
CA THR A 342 -16.74 -5.12 19.52
C THR A 342 -17.25 -4.90 20.93
N ASN A 343 -18.46 -5.36 21.21
CA ASN A 343 -19.00 -5.34 22.57
C ASN A 343 -18.20 -6.23 23.52
N GLN A 344 -17.70 -7.37 23.01
CA GLN A 344 -16.88 -8.31 23.76
C GLN A 344 -15.55 -7.71 24.23
N ASN A 345 -14.99 -6.77 23.45
CA ASN A 345 -13.79 -6.02 23.84
C ASN A 345 -14.13 -4.66 24.50
N ALA A 346 -15.33 -4.52 25.08
CA ALA A 346 -15.80 -3.32 25.77
C ALA A 346 -15.69 -2.02 24.93
N GLY A 347 -15.82 -2.10 23.60
CA GLY A 347 -15.69 -0.95 22.70
C GLY A 347 -14.25 -0.47 22.48
N ASN A 348 -13.26 -1.23 22.94
CA ASN A 348 -11.86 -1.00 22.59
C ASN A 348 -11.57 -1.49 21.17
N ILE A 349 -10.59 -0.86 20.53
CA ILE A 349 -10.18 -1.14 19.16
C ILE A 349 -9.76 -2.62 19.03
N VAL A 350 -10.26 -3.26 17.97
CA VAL A 350 -9.87 -4.57 17.48
C VAL A 350 -9.29 -4.38 16.09
N ILE A 351 -8.13 -4.99 15.87
CA ILE A 351 -7.42 -5.01 14.59
C ILE A 351 -7.58 -6.41 14.01
N SER A 352 -7.99 -6.54 12.75
CA SER A 352 -8.04 -7.82 12.05
C SER A 352 -7.29 -7.74 10.72
N LYS A 353 -6.36 -8.67 10.51
CA LYS A 353 -5.70 -8.84 9.21
C LYS A 353 -6.62 -9.59 8.28
N LEU A 354 -6.87 -9.06 7.09
CA LEU A 354 -7.79 -9.65 6.11
C LEU A 354 -7.03 -10.26 4.94
N ASN A 355 -7.56 -11.37 4.42
CA ASN A 355 -7.17 -11.84 3.11
C ASN A 355 -7.86 -10.96 2.04
N PRO A 356 -7.12 -10.26 1.16
CA PRO A 356 -7.70 -9.31 0.21
C PRO A 356 -8.55 -9.97 -0.88
N ASN A 357 -8.44 -11.29 -1.07
CA ASN A 357 -9.22 -12.03 -2.07
C ASN A 357 -10.50 -12.64 -1.47
N THR A 358 -10.42 -13.21 -0.27
CA THR A 358 -11.54 -13.92 0.37
C THR A 358 -12.29 -13.10 1.42
N LEU A 359 -11.71 -11.96 1.83
CA LEU A 359 -12.09 -11.12 2.97
C LEU A 359 -12.05 -11.84 4.32
N GLN A 360 -11.55 -13.07 4.39
CA GLN A 360 -11.46 -13.80 5.65
C GLN A 360 -10.49 -13.13 6.60
N VAL A 361 -10.87 -13.10 7.87
CA VAL A 361 -9.98 -12.73 8.97
C VAL A 361 -8.91 -13.81 9.09
N ILE A 362 -7.65 -13.41 8.90
CA ILE A 362 -6.47 -14.27 9.07
C ILE A 362 -6.10 -14.34 10.55
N LYS A 363 -6.09 -13.19 11.22
CA LYS A 363 -5.77 -13.05 12.64
C LYS A 363 -6.35 -11.75 13.18
N SER A 364 -6.71 -11.73 14.47
CA SER A 364 -7.21 -10.55 15.17
C SER A 364 -6.38 -10.26 16.42
N TRP A 365 -6.34 -8.99 16.80
CA TRP A 365 -5.72 -8.46 18.01
C TRP A 365 -6.69 -7.51 18.70
N THR A 366 -6.81 -7.67 20.01
CA THR A 366 -7.59 -6.79 20.86
C THR A 366 -6.66 -5.78 21.53
N THR A 367 -6.94 -4.49 21.37
CA THR A 367 -6.23 -3.42 22.06
C THR A 367 -6.98 -3.03 23.34
N ASN A 368 -6.37 -2.17 24.15
CA ASN A 368 -6.97 -1.55 25.33
C ASN A 368 -7.38 -0.08 25.10
N HIS A 369 -7.52 0.34 23.85
CA HIS A 369 -7.82 1.73 23.50
C HIS A 369 -9.28 1.90 23.05
N PRO A 370 -10.11 2.75 23.71
CA PRO A 370 -11.50 2.96 23.32
C PRO A 370 -11.64 3.65 21.96
N LYS A 371 -12.30 3.00 20.97
CA LYS A 371 -12.41 3.56 19.60
C LYS A 371 -13.09 4.93 19.57
N ARG A 372 -14.09 5.15 20.42
CA ARG A 372 -14.80 6.46 20.54
C ARG A 372 -13.92 7.60 21.10
N SER A 373 -12.78 7.28 21.70
CA SER A 373 -11.80 8.27 22.18
C SER A 373 -10.65 8.50 21.20
N ALA A 374 -10.59 7.73 20.11
CA ALA A 374 -9.63 7.94 19.04
C ALA A 374 -10.17 8.98 18.04
N GLY A 375 -9.33 9.93 17.63
CA GLY A 375 -9.67 10.85 16.55
C GLY A 375 -9.80 10.13 15.21
N GLU A 376 -8.78 9.35 14.89
CA GLU A 376 -8.58 8.51 13.71
C GLU A 376 -7.43 7.53 14.04
N SER A 377 -7.24 6.51 13.21
CA SER A 377 -6.08 5.62 13.32
C SER A 377 -5.58 5.14 11.96
N PHE A 378 -4.33 4.71 11.90
CA PHE A 378 -3.73 4.17 10.68
C PHE A 378 -2.68 3.10 11.02
N MET A 379 -2.40 2.23 10.05
CA MET A 379 -1.40 1.16 10.17
C MET A 379 -0.14 1.51 9.39
N ILE A 380 1.02 1.32 10.01
CA ILE A 380 2.33 1.36 9.32
C ILE A 380 3.10 0.14 9.83
N CYS A 381 3.61 -0.70 8.93
CA CYS A 381 4.49 -1.81 9.28
C CYS A 381 3.95 -2.74 10.38
N GLY A 382 2.65 -3.03 10.37
CA GLY A 382 2.00 -3.87 11.37
C GLY A 382 1.79 -3.21 12.73
N THR A 383 2.00 -1.91 12.85
CA THR A 383 1.73 -1.14 14.08
C THR A 383 0.56 -0.18 13.86
N LEU A 384 -0.45 -0.28 14.73
CA LEU A 384 -1.57 0.65 14.74
C LEU A 384 -1.18 1.91 15.48
N TYR A 385 -1.32 3.06 14.84
CA TYR A 385 -1.13 4.38 15.44
C TYR A 385 -2.48 5.07 15.60
N VAL A 386 -2.75 5.59 16.80
CA VAL A 386 -4.04 6.19 17.15
C VAL A 386 -3.83 7.64 17.55
N THR A 387 -4.67 8.52 17.00
CA THR A 387 -4.65 9.96 17.30
C THR A 387 -5.54 10.30 18.50
N ASN A 388 -5.17 11.34 19.25
CA ASN A 388 -5.87 11.77 20.47
C ASN A 388 -7.24 12.42 20.22
N GLY A 389 -7.50 12.87 18.99
CA GLY A 389 -8.72 13.56 18.63
C GLY A 389 -8.71 14.00 17.17
N TYR A 390 -9.83 14.54 16.73
CA TYR A 390 -10.04 14.98 15.34
C TYR A 390 -9.94 16.50 15.14
N SER A 391 -9.87 17.26 16.25
CA SER A 391 -9.86 18.73 16.28
C SER A 391 -8.87 19.24 17.33
N GLY A 392 -8.45 20.50 17.19
CA GLY A 392 -7.50 21.14 18.10
C GLY A 392 -6.07 20.62 17.96
N GLY A 393 -5.35 20.51 19.09
CA GLY A 393 -3.97 20.01 19.15
C GLY A 393 -3.91 18.49 18.94
N THR A 394 -3.85 18.08 17.68
CA THR A 394 -3.79 16.67 17.27
C THR A 394 -2.39 16.10 17.41
N LYS A 395 -2.32 14.89 17.93
CA LYS A 395 -1.11 14.09 18.02
C LYS A 395 -1.42 12.61 17.93
N VAL A 396 -0.47 11.83 17.45
CA VAL A 396 -0.46 10.39 17.65
C VAL A 396 0.00 10.12 19.08
N TYR A 397 -0.80 9.40 19.85
CA TYR A 397 -0.54 9.23 21.29
C TYR A 397 -0.56 7.79 21.78
N TYR A 398 -0.91 6.85 20.91
CA TYR A 398 -0.97 5.44 21.25
C TYR A 398 -0.51 4.63 20.04
N ALA A 399 0.35 3.63 20.29
CA ALA A 399 0.82 2.69 19.30
C ALA A 399 0.59 1.26 19.80
N TYR A 400 0.09 0.38 18.94
CA TYR A 400 -0.06 -1.06 19.22
C TYR A 400 0.65 -1.88 18.14
N SER A 401 1.69 -2.61 18.52
CA SER A 401 2.43 -3.48 17.60
C SER A 401 1.75 -4.84 17.52
N THR A 402 1.30 -5.24 16.33
CA THR A 402 0.67 -6.55 16.11
C THR A 402 1.68 -7.70 16.14
N ASN A 403 2.96 -7.40 15.90
CA ASN A 403 4.05 -8.39 15.93
C ASN A 403 4.33 -8.85 17.36
N SER A 404 4.53 -7.93 18.31
CA SER A 404 4.75 -8.24 19.72
C SER A 404 3.47 -8.33 20.54
N SER A 405 2.32 -7.91 19.98
CA SER A 405 1.04 -7.79 20.69
C SER A 405 1.12 -6.90 21.94
N THR A 406 1.97 -5.88 21.88
CA THR A 406 2.18 -4.90 22.96
C THR A 406 1.77 -3.50 22.50
N TYR A 407 1.62 -2.60 23.47
CA TYR A 407 1.27 -1.21 23.21
C TYR A 407 2.13 -0.26 24.04
N GLU A 408 2.19 0.97 23.58
CA GLU A 408 2.85 2.07 24.25
C GLU A 408 2.10 3.38 24.01
N TYR A 409 2.21 4.31 24.95
CA TYR A 409 1.78 5.69 24.76
C TYR A 409 2.95 6.50 24.22
N ILE A 410 2.70 7.29 23.18
CA ILE A 410 3.69 8.10 22.48
C ILE A 410 3.22 9.56 22.41
N ASP A 411 4.04 10.44 21.86
CA ASP A 411 3.67 11.85 21.66
C ASP A 411 4.29 12.38 20.36
N ILE A 412 3.58 12.18 19.25
CA ILE A 412 3.98 12.67 17.93
C ILE A 412 2.94 13.68 17.48
N ALA A 413 3.22 14.96 17.75
CA ALA A 413 2.36 16.06 17.32
C ALA A 413 2.40 16.24 15.80
N PHE A 414 1.26 16.61 15.22
CA PHE A 414 1.16 16.99 13.82
C PHE A 414 0.09 18.07 13.64
N GLN A 415 0.27 18.93 12.64
CA GLN A 415 -0.57 20.12 12.48
C GLN A 415 -1.91 19.77 11.83
N ASN A 416 -3.01 19.92 12.57
CA ASN A 416 -4.37 19.93 12.01
C ASN A 416 -4.72 21.30 11.40
N LYS A 417 -4.31 21.52 10.14
CA LYS A 417 -4.43 22.82 9.46
C LYS A 417 -5.86 23.37 9.36
N TYR A 418 -6.86 22.51 9.14
CA TYR A 418 -8.26 22.93 8.95
C TYR A 418 -9.19 22.50 10.09
N SER A 419 -8.61 22.22 11.26
CA SER A 419 -9.28 21.97 12.55
C SER A 419 -10.22 20.76 12.64
N HIS A 420 -10.45 20.00 11.56
CA HIS A 420 -11.36 18.87 11.59
C HIS A 420 -10.94 17.76 10.61
N ILE A 421 -10.29 16.72 11.12
CA ILE A 421 -9.90 15.52 10.37
C ILE A 421 -11.03 14.49 10.41
N SER A 422 -11.45 13.97 9.26
CA SER A 422 -12.47 12.92 9.17
C SER A 422 -11.98 11.65 8.48
N MET A 423 -10.72 11.61 8.06
CA MET A 423 -10.05 10.48 7.45
C MET A 423 -8.55 10.73 7.53
N LEU A 424 -7.78 9.70 7.85
CA LEU A 424 -6.32 9.74 7.93
C LEU A 424 -5.76 8.34 7.66
N ASP A 425 -5.48 8.01 6.39
CA ASP A 425 -4.90 6.71 6.01
C ASP A 425 -3.47 6.80 5.56
N TYR A 426 -2.70 5.75 5.84
CA TYR A 426 -1.35 5.58 5.34
C TYR A 426 -1.34 4.95 3.94
N ASN A 427 -0.46 5.46 3.07
CA ASN A 427 -0.13 4.82 1.82
C ASN A 427 1.32 4.30 1.83
N PRO A 428 1.55 2.97 1.81
CA PRO A 428 2.90 2.40 1.86
C PRO A 428 3.74 2.62 0.59
N ARG A 429 3.12 3.00 -0.54
CA ARG A 429 3.85 3.38 -1.76
C ARG A 429 4.53 4.73 -1.58
N ASP A 430 3.77 5.71 -1.12
CA ASP A 430 4.23 7.11 -1.05
C ASP A 430 4.87 7.45 0.29
N ARG A 431 4.66 6.60 1.31
CA ARG A 431 5.05 6.86 2.70
C ARG A 431 4.48 8.18 3.21
N ALA A 432 3.18 8.35 2.96
CA ALA A 432 2.45 9.55 3.33
C ALA A 432 1.09 9.18 3.93
N LEU A 433 0.62 10.04 4.84
CA LEU A 433 -0.75 10.01 5.34
C LEU A 433 -1.62 10.88 4.44
N TYR A 434 -2.66 10.27 3.88
CA TYR A 434 -3.74 10.92 3.15
C TYR A 434 -4.82 11.30 4.15
N ALA A 435 -5.17 12.59 4.18
CA ALA A 435 -6.16 13.11 5.10
C ALA A 435 -7.27 13.88 4.40
N TRP A 436 -8.48 13.73 4.91
CA TRP A 436 -9.58 14.65 4.65
C TRP A 436 -9.75 15.59 5.84
N ASN A 437 -9.46 16.86 5.63
CA ASN A 437 -9.47 17.87 6.69
C ASN A 437 -10.43 18.99 6.31
N ASN A 438 -11.67 18.90 6.80
CA ASN A 438 -12.72 19.91 6.65
C ASN A 438 -12.99 20.37 5.19
N GLY A 439 -13.03 19.44 4.23
CA GLY A 439 -13.20 19.74 2.81
C GLY A 439 -11.89 20.05 2.05
N HIS A 440 -10.75 19.82 2.69
CA HIS A 440 -9.44 19.89 2.07
C HIS A 440 -8.77 18.51 2.05
N GLN A 441 -8.21 18.14 0.91
CA GLN A 441 -7.42 16.93 0.74
C GLN A 441 -5.95 17.26 1.01
N VAL A 442 -5.38 16.62 2.03
CA VAL A 442 -4.09 17.00 2.63
C VAL A 442 -3.19 15.78 2.70
N LEU A 443 -1.89 15.97 2.43
CA LEU A 443 -0.85 14.96 2.63
C LEU A 443 0.06 15.34 3.79
N TYR A 444 0.50 14.33 4.53
CA TYR A 444 1.60 14.44 5.49
C TYR A 444 2.67 13.39 5.16
N ASN A 445 3.92 13.79 5.02
CA ASN A 445 5.02 12.83 4.91
C ASN A 445 5.32 12.24 6.29
N VAL A 446 5.63 10.95 6.34
CA VAL A 446 6.02 10.30 7.59
C VAL A 446 7.52 10.04 7.64
N THR A 447 8.09 10.14 8.84
CA THR A 447 9.47 9.72 9.13
C THR A 447 9.43 8.46 9.96
N LEU A 448 10.00 7.38 9.43
CA LEU A 448 10.11 6.09 10.11
C LEU A 448 11.55 5.91 10.60
N PHE A 449 11.69 5.55 11.86
CA PHE A 449 12.95 5.13 12.44
C PHE A 449 13.12 3.63 12.20
N HIS A 450 14.11 3.32 11.40
CA HIS A 450 14.71 1.99 11.36
C HIS A 450 15.49 1.80 12.65
N VAL A 451 15.31 0.66 13.33
CA VAL A 451 16.19 0.27 14.42
C VAL A 451 17.59 0.02 13.84
N ILE A 452 18.35 1.10 13.75
CA ILE A 452 19.79 1.13 13.81
C ILE A 452 20.04 1.90 15.11
N ARG A 453 20.12 1.19 16.23
CA ARG A 453 20.81 1.75 17.40
C ARG A 453 22.30 1.76 17.06
N SER A 454 22.75 2.84 16.43
CA SER A 454 24.15 3.27 16.54
C SER A 454 24.20 4.32 17.64
N GLU A 455 24.22 3.86 18.89
CA GLU A 455 24.85 4.65 19.94
C GLU A 455 26.13 3.91 20.31
N GLU A 456 27.24 4.50 19.86
CA GLU A 456 28.63 4.42 20.33
C GLU A 456 29.62 4.30 19.16
N LEU A 457 30.13 5.47 18.77
CA LEU A 457 31.46 5.69 18.24
C LEU A 457 32.41 5.81 19.44
#